data_AF-A0A815PIP3-F1
#
_entry.id   AF-A0A815PIP3-F1
#
_cell.length_a   1.000
_cell.length_b   1.000
_cell.length_c   1.000
_cell.angle_alpha   90.00
_cell.angle_beta   90.00
_cell.angle_gamma   90.00
#
_symmetry.space_group_name_H-M   'P 1'
#
loop_
_entity.id
_entity.type
_entity.pdbx_description
1 polymer ?
#
loop_
_entity_poly.entity_id
_entity_poly.type
_entity_poly.pdbx_seq_one_letter_code
_entity_poly.pdbx_strand_id
1 'polypeptide(L)'
;MFTKFLKYLSIFVLLLSISVSIYYQSTNTTYLKIRFFHQLFTWKYQFLPSNDTRNLSHEYKAFETLLRRRTIADFNETHDPLVAIQEIRKIFNLKEVIPKSSKCRVTKQQYSSNNHVIDGYWVNWDGREREIINSENIILYFHGGAYMSGDIDSYSGWECHLSQVFNCSVLHLEYRLVPEFPLPAAVDDSVALYEALLKQDSSIHKRIIGMGDSAGGGLWLLTLQALVNKAIPVPRGVIAISPWTDLTFSGPSYTKNKDLDAMLKYDRLSWSIEQVLGGKKLIEASKLQANNPIFSPLFGSFDGFPPIYLTVGTGELLESDSIMVHEKAKEAQVDATLEVGEHLAHVYPIFYLYFPEARQTIENIRQWVMNKV
;
A
#
# COMPACT_ATOMS: atom_id res chain seq x y z
N MET A 1 -15.79 -52.11 -8.77
CA MET A 1 -14.67 -51.57 -7.97
C MET A 1 -14.37 -50.11 -8.34
N PHE A 2 -14.25 -49.79 -9.64
CA PHE A 2 -14.01 -48.43 -10.16
C PHE A 2 -15.04 -47.36 -9.73
N THR A 3 -16.34 -47.69 -9.75
CA THR A 3 -17.42 -46.76 -9.36
C THR A 3 -17.41 -46.40 -7.87
N LYS A 4 -17.04 -47.34 -6.99
CA LYS A 4 -16.85 -47.06 -5.55
C LYS A 4 -15.65 -46.15 -5.33
N PHE A 5 -14.53 -46.41 -6.01
CA PHE A 5 -13.33 -45.56 -5.94
C PHE A 5 -13.62 -44.12 -6.36
N LEU A 6 -14.28 -43.91 -7.50
CA LEU A 6 -14.69 -42.58 -7.95
C LEU A 6 -15.58 -41.86 -6.93
N LYS A 7 -16.55 -42.56 -6.30
CA LYS A 7 -17.40 -41.98 -5.26
C LYS A 7 -16.60 -41.52 -4.04
N TYR A 8 -15.66 -42.33 -3.56
CA TYR A 8 -14.81 -41.95 -2.42
C TYR A 8 -13.87 -40.80 -2.76
N LEU A 9 -13.30 -40.79 -3.97
CA LEU A 9 -12.48 -39.69 -4.46
C LEU A 9 -13.28 -38.38 -4.51
N SER A 10 -14.50 -38.39 -5.03
CA SER A 10 -15.36 -37.20 -5.08
C SER A 10 -15.72 -36.67 -3.69
N ILE A 11 -16.01 -37.55 -2.72
CA ILE A 11 -16.28 -37.13 -1.33
C ILE A 11 -15.02 -36.52 -0.70
N PHE A 12 -13.85 -37.13 -0.91
CA PHE A 12 -12.59 -36.60 -0.41
C PHE A 12 -12.26 -35.22 -0.98
N VAL A 13 -12.41 -35.03 -2.29
CA VAL A 13 -12.19 -33.73 -2.96
C VAL A 13 -13.14 -32.66 -2.42
N LEU A 14 -14.41 -33.01 -2.17
CA LEU A 14 -15.39 -32.10 -1.57
C LEU A 14 -15.03 -31.72 -0.12
N LEU A 15 -14.67 -32.70 0.71
CA LEU A 15 -14.27 -32.43 2.09
C LEU A 15 -13.00 -31.59 2.15
N LEU A 16 -12.04 -31.85 1.26
CA LEU A 16 -10.82 -31.06 1.15
C LEU A 16 -11.11 -29.63 0.71
N SER A 17 -11.97 -29.41 -0.29
CA SER A 17 -12.30 -28.06 -0.76
C SER A 17 -13.02 -27.22 0.31
N ILE A 18 -13.92 -27.85 1.07
CA ILE A 18 -14.58 -27.21 2.22
C ILE A 18 -13.55 -26.88 3.31
N SER A 19 -12.71 -27.85 3.69
CA SER A 19 -11.71 -27.67 4.76
C SER A 19 -10.69 -26.58 4.44
N VAL A 20 -10.20 -26.53 3.19
CA VAL A 20 -9.29 -25.48 2.72
C VAL A 20 -9.95 -24.11 2.75
N SER A 21 -11.21 -24.02 2.31
CA SER A 21 -11.97 -22.76 2.34
C SER A 21 -12.21 -22.26 3.77
N ILE A 22 -12.49 -23.18 4.71
CA ILE A 22 -12.64 -22.87 6.14
C ILE A 22 -11.31 -22.41 6.74
N TYR A 23 -10.22 -23.15 6.50
CA TYR A 23 -8.89 -22.83 7.02
C TYR A 23 -8.44 -21.42 6.59
N TYR A 24 -8.70 -21.06 5.34
CA TYR A 24 -8.35 -19.74 4.78
C TYR A 24 -9.45 -18.69 4.87
N GLN A 25 -10.60 -19.05 5.44
CA GLN A 25 -11.79 -18.19 5.56
C GLN A 25 -12.16 -17.47 4.24
N SER A 26 -12.02 -18.18 3.12
CA SER A 26 -12.21 -17.60 1.79
C SER A 26 -12.67 -18.65 0.77
N THR A 27 -13.54 -18.24 -0.15
CA THR A 27 -13.95 -19.02 -1.32
C THR A 27 -13.34 -18.50 -2.63
N ASN A 28 -12.47 -17.47 -2.55
CA ASN A 28 -11.79 -16.92 -3.72
C ASN A 28 -10.78 -17.94 -4.27
N THR A 29 -11.09 -18.51 -5.44
CA THR A 29 -10.30 -19.61 -6.02
C THR A 29 -8.88 -19.18 -6.40
N THR A 30 -8.67 -17.94 -6.83
CA THR A 30 -7.32 -17.42 -7.14
C THR A 30 -6.49 -17.31 -5.87
N TYR A 31 -7.05 -16.75 -4.79
CA TYR A 31 -6.39 -16.70 -3.49
C TYR A 31 -6.02 -18.09 -2.98
N LEU A 32 -6.96 -19.04 -3.01
CA LEU A 32 -6.72 -20.42 -2.58
C LEU A 32 -5.63 -21.11 -3.40
N LYS A 33 -5.54 -20.86 -4.72
CA LYS A 33 -4.44 -21.35 -5.56
C LYS A 33 -3.10 -20.75 -5.15
N ILE A 34 -3.03 -19.44 -4.91
CA ILE A 34 -1.81 -18.77 -4.43
C ILE A 34 -1.37 -19.37 -3.09
N ARG A 35 -2.31 -19.56 -2.16
CA ARG A 35 -2.06 -20.20 -0.85
C ARG A 35 -1.54 -21.63 -0.97
N PHE A 36 -2.10 -22.41 -1.89
CA PHE A 36 -1.64 -23.78 -2.14
C PHE A 36 -0.17 -23.80 -2.60
N PHE A 37 0.19 -22.99 -3.61
CA PHE A 37 1.57 -22.92 -4.08
C PHE A 37 2.51 -22.33 -3.03
N HIS A 38 2.05 -21.34 -2.25
CA HIS A 38 2.80 -20.79 -1.13
C HIS A 38 3.17 -21.89 -0.12
N GLN A 39 2.19 -22.69 0.32
CA GLN A 39 2.45 -23.83 1.22
C GLN A 39 3.38 -24.87 0.62
N LEU A 40 3.22 -25.20 -0.67
CA LEU A 40 4.10 -26.14 -1.36
C LEU A 40 5.56 -25.65 -1.36
N PHE A 41 5.78 -24.36 -1.62
CA PHE A 41 7.11 -23.77 -1.56
C PHE A 41 7.63 -23.65 -0.13
N THR A 42 6.79 -23.31 0.85
CA THR A 42 7.19 -23.28 2.27
C THR A 42 7.68 -24.66 2.69
N TRP A 43 6.96 -25.71 2.33
CA TRP A 43 7.37 -27.10 2.57
C TRP A 43 8.71 -27.39 1.88
N LYS A 44 8.87 -27.03 0.59
CA LYS A 44 10.16 -27.17 -0.11
C LYS A 44 11.31 -26.49 0.65
N TYR A 45 11.14 -25.27 1.14
CA TYR A 45 12.19 -24.52 1.83
C TYR A 45 12.54 -25.10 3.21
N GLN A 46 11.62 -25.84 3.87
CA GLN A 46 11.91 -26.54 5.12
C GLN A 46 12.92 -27.69 4.95
N PHE A 47 12.99 -28.32 3.77
CA PHE A 47 13.84 -29.49 3.51
C PHE A 47 15.08 -29.20 2.66
N LEU A 48 15.20 -27.98 2.10
CA LEU A 48 16.39 -27.61 1.36
C LEU A 48 17.54 -27.24 2.31
N PRO A 49 18.76 -27.76 2.10
CA PRO A 49 19.92 -27.27 2.82
C PRO A 49 20.06 -25.76 2.56
N SER A 50 20.17 -24.99 3.64
CA SER A 50 20.17 -23.53 3.63
C SER A 50 21.48 -22.99 3.03
N ASN A 51 21.61 -23.00 1.71
CA ASN A 51 22.63 -22.19 1.01
C ASN A 51 22.27 -20.70 1.02
N ASP A 52 21.04 -20.38 1.40
CA ASP A 52 20.55 -19.02 1.58
C ASP A 52 20.91 -18.52 2.99
N THR A 53 21.93 -17.67 3.09
CA THR A 53 22.41 -17.09 4.34
C THR A 53 21.48 -16.01 4.91
N ARG A 54 20.44 -15.63 4.17
CA ARG A 54 19.45 -14.65 4.62
C ARG A 54 18.59 -15.30 5.71
N ASN A 55 18.60 -14.71 6.91
CA ASN A 55 17.86 -15.16 8.09
C ASN A 55 16.34 -14.89 7.96
N LEU A 56 15.75 -15.36 6.87
CA LEU A 56 14.35 -15.17 6.49
C LEU A 56 13.54 -16.43 6.75
N SER A 57 12.27 -16.27 7.11
CA SER A 57 11.34 -17.39 7.25
C SER A 57 11.18 -18.18 5.95
N HIS A 58 10.89 -19.47 6.08
CA HIS A 58 10.59 -20.32 4.92
C HIS A 58 9.35 -19.80 4.17
N GLU A 59 8.39 -19.25 4.91
CA GLU A 59 7.19 -18.62 4.38
C GLU A 59 7.49 -17.40 3.53
N TYR A 60 8.43 -16.55 3.95
CA TYR A 60 8.84 -15.42 3.13
C TYR A 60 9.59 -15.89 1.88
N LYS A 61 10.56 -16.81 2.00
CA LYS A 61 11.28 -17.39 0.84
C LYS A 61 10.31 -18.00 -0.18
N ALA A 62 9.26 -18.66 0.30
CA ALA A 62 8.17 -19.18 -0.52
C ALA A 62 7.36 -18.08 -1.22
N PHE A 63 7.04 -16.99 -0.50
CA PHE A 63 6.33 -15.85 -1.06
C PHE A 63 7.16 -15.09 -2.09
N GLU A 64 8.44 -14.84 -1.81
CA GLU A 64 9.40 -14.25 -2.75
C GLU A 64 9.47 -15.07 -4.05
N THR A 65 9.48 -16.40 -3.94
CA THR A 65 9.44 -17.30 -5.12
C THR A 65 8.19 -17.10 -5.96
N LEU A 66 7.03 -16.88 -5.34
CA LEU A 66 5.78 -16.59 -6.05
C LEU A 66 5.84 -15.24 -6.77
N LEU A 67 6.37 -14.21 -6.10
CA LEU A 67 6.54 -12.89 -6.69
C LEU A 67 7.44 -12.95 -7.92
N ARG A 68 8.61 -13.58 -7.81
CA ARG A 68 9.58 -13.70 -8.91
C ARG A 68 9.07 -14.54 -10.09
N ARG A 69 8.13 -15.46 -9.86
CA ARG A 69 7.50 -16.28 -10.90
C ARG A 69 6.35 -15.60 -11.62
N ARG A 70 5.78 -14.52 -11.07
CA ARG A 70 4.83 -13.70 -11.81
C ARG A 70 5.61 -13.03 -12.95
N THR A 71 5.53 -13.60 -14.14
CA THR A 71 5.88 -12.91 -15.38
C THR A 71 4.95 -11.73 -15.50
N ILE A 72 5.40 -10.57 -15.07
CA ILE A 72 4.78 -9.32 -15.50
C ILE A 72 5.16 -9.21 -16.97
N ALA A 73 4.18 -9.32 -17.87
CA ALA A 73 4.39 -9.31 -19.31
C ALA A 73 5.42 -8.23 -19.71
N ASP A 74 6.27 -8.55 -20.68
CA ASP A 74 7.28 -7.64 -21.20
C ASP A 74 6.59 -6.31 -21.55
N PHE A 75 7.05 -5.26 -20.89
CA PHE A 75 6.50 -3.92 -21.07
C PHE A 75 6.92 -3.43 -22.44
N ASN A 76 5.97 -3.29 -23.36
CA ASN A 76 6.26 -2.73 -24.67
C ASN A 76 5.97 -1.22 -24.63
N GLU A 77 7.03 -0.43 -24.41
CA GLU A 77 7.05 1.04 -24.31
C GLU A 77 6.41 1.77 -25.52
N THR A 78 6.13 1.04 -26.61
CA THR A 78 5.51 1.56 -27.83
C THR A 78 3.99 1.71 -27.76
N HIS A 79 3.33 1.26 -26.68
CA HIS A 79 1.89 1.40 -26.50
C HIS A 79 1.49 2.81 -26.03
N ASP A 80 0.34 3.28 -26.49
CA ASP A 80 -0.36 4.45 -25.93
C ASP A 80 -0.39 4.33 -24.39
N PRO A 81 0.13 5.33 -23.64
CA PRO A 81 0.17 5.27 -22.17
C PRO A 81 -1.19 5.00 -21.53
N LEU A 82 -2.28 5.49 -22.12
CA LEU A 82 -3.62 5.24 -21.61
C LEU A 82 -3.99 3.76 -21.69
N VAL A 83 -3.67 3.10 -22.81
CA VAL A 83 -3.91 1.67 -23.01
C VAL A 83 -3.04 0.84 -22.07
N ALA A 84 -1.75 1.18 -21.96
CA ALA A 84 -0.83 0.49 -21.05
C ALA A 84 -1.30 0.59 -19.59
N ILE A 85 -1.72 1.77 -19.14
CA ILE A 85 -2.23 1.98 -17.77
C ILE A 85 -3.56 1.26 -17.55
N GLN A 86 -4.46 1.23 -18.52
CA GLN A 86 -5.71 0.46 -18.41
C GLN A 86 -5.44 -1.04 -18.21
N GLU A 87 -4.44 -1.60 -18.90
CA GLU A 87 -4.02 -3.00 -18.65
C GLU A 87 -3.38 -3.17 -17.27
N ILE A 88 -2.54 -2.22 -16.83
CA ILE A 88 -1.96 -2.20 -15.47
C ILE A 88 -3.08 -2.21 -14.41
N ARG A 89 -4.11 -1.38 -14.57
CA ARG A 89 -5.26 -1.32 -13.64
C ARG A 89 -6.03 -2.63 -13.57
N LYS A 90 -6.13 -3.39 -14.68
CA LYS A 90 -6.80 -4.71 -14.69
C LYS A 90 -6.00 -5.78 -13.94
N ILE A 91 -4.67 -5.71 -13.99
CA ILE A 91 -3.79 -6.71 -13.36
C ILE A 91 -3.39 -6.33 -11.94
N PHE A 92 -3.41 -5.05 -11.59
CA PHE A 92 -3.20 -4.58 -10.23
C PHE A 92 -4.40 -4.99 -9.39
N ASN A 93 -4.22 -5.99 -8.54
CA ASN A 93 -5.34 -6.58 -7.83
C ASN A 93 -4.88 -7.24 -6.52
N LEU A 94 -4.87 -6.45 -5.45
CA LEU A 94 -4.55 -6.96 -4.11
C LEU A 94 -5.62 -7.93 -3.58
N LYS A 95 -6.87 -7.87 -4.05
CA LYS A 95 -7.98 -8.73 -3.53
C LYS A 95 -7.79 -10.22 -3.81
N GLU A 96 -6.92 -10.57 -4.76
CA GLU A 96 -6.54 -11.96 -5.03
C GLU A 96 -5.48 -12.49 -4.08
N VAL A 97 -4.70 -11.60 -3.46
CA VAL A 97 -3.63 -11.93 -2.50
C VAL A 97 -4.14 -11.74 -1.07
N ILE A 98 -4.98 -10.73 -0.84
CA ILE A 98 -5.55 -10.36 0.44
C ILE A 98 -7.05 -10.19 0.23
N PRO A 99 -7.83 -11.29 0.24
CA PRO A 99 -9.25 -11.23 -0.02
C PRO A 99 -9.98 -10.48 1.09
N LYS A 100 -11.00 -9.72 0.70
CA LYS A 100 -11.90 -9.08 1.66
C LYS A 100 -12.70 -10.14 2.45
N SER A 101 -12.66 -10.02 3.77
CA SER A 101 -13.49 -10.84 4.67
C SER A 101 -14.98 -10.64 4.42
N SER A 102 -15.78 -11.69 4.59
CA SER A 102 -17.25 -11.59 4.56
C SER A 102 -17.81 -10.75 5.71
N LYS A 103 -17.04 -10.61 6.80
CA LYS A 103 -17.32 -9.70 7.90
C LYS A 103 -16.88 -8.26 7.60
N CYS A 104 -16.65 -7.89 6.35
CA CYS A 104 -16.21 -6.54 6.02
C CYS A 104 -17.30 -5.72 5.35
N ARG A 105 -17.64 -4.58 5.94
CA ARG A 105 -18.56 -3.60 5.38
C ARG A 105 -17.77 -2.46 4.73
N VAL A 106 -18.15 -2.13 3.49
CA VAL A 106 -17.60 -1.02 2.72
C VAL A 106 -18.76 -0.11 2.36
N THR A 107 -18.67 1.16 2.72
CA THR A 107 -19.73 2.14 2.48
C THR A 107 -19.16 3.37 1.79
N LYS A 108 -19.70 3.70 0.62
CA LYS A 108 -19.30 4.89 -0.14
C LYS A 108 -19.86 6.15 0.51
N GLN A 109 -19.03 7.19 0.59
CA GLN A 109 -19.41 8.55 0.94
C GLN A 109 -18.73 9.51 -0.03
N GLN A 110 -19.48 10.49 -0.50
CA GLN A 110 -18.96 11.51 -1.40
C GLN A 110 -18.67 12.80 -0.64
N TYR A 111 -17.57 13.44 -1.00
CA TYR A 111 -17.13 14.72 -0.45
C TYR A 111 -17.03 15.72 -1.57
N SER A 112 -17.58 16.92 -1.36
CA SER A 112 -17.56 17.96 -2.38
C SER A 112 -16.31 18.83 -2.22
N SER A 113 -15.55 18.97 -3.29
CA SER A 113 -14.56 20.04 -3.49
C SER A 113 -15.13 21.04 -4.50
N ASN A 114 -14.66 22.29 -4.48
CA ASN A 114 -15.25 23.40 -5.26
C ASN A 114 -15.41 23.09 -6.77
N ASN A 115 -14.63 22.16 -7.32
CA ASN A 115 -14.58 21.85 -8.75
C ASN A 115 -14.85 20.38 -9.12
N HIS A 116 -14.99 19.46 -8.15
CA HIS A 116 -15.24 18.03 -8.41
C HIS A 116 -15.69 17.28 -7.15
N VAL A 117 -16.19 16.05 -7.35
CA VAL A 117 -16.60 15.13 -6.28
C VAL A 117 -15.45 14.18 -5.98
N ILE A 118 -15.19 13.98 -4.70
CA ILE A 118 -14.19 13.04 -4.18
C ILE A 118 -14.94 11.85 -3.59
N ASP A 119 -14.63 10.66 -4.09
CA ASP A 119 -15.18 9.43 -3.54
C ASP A 119 -14.29 8.96 -2.38
N GLY A 120 -14.93 8.67 -1.24
CA GLY A 120 -14.30 8.00 -0.12
C GLY A 120 -15.09 6.76 0.28
N TYR A 121 -14.42 5.75 0.80
CA TYR A 121 -15.06 4.51 1.22
C TYR A 121 -14.69 4.18 2.65
N TRP A 122 -15.71 4.07 3.50
CA TRP A 122 -15.54 3.62 4.87
C TRP A 122 -15.51 2.11 4.94
N VAL A 123 -14.38 1.57 5.39
CA VAL A 123 -14.16 0.13 5.58
C VAL A 123 -14.16 -0.19 7.06
N ASN A 124 -15.05 -1.12 7.44
CA ASN A 124 -15.28 -1.51 8.82
C ASN A 124 -15.40 -3.04 8.95
N TRP A 125 -14.73 -3.59 9.95
CA TRP A 125 -14.95 -4.98 10.37
C TRP A 125 -16.27 -5.11 11.15
N ASP A 126 -17.15 -5.99 10.67
CA ASP A 126 -18.51 -6.23 11.15
C ASP A 126 -18.49 -6.85 12.55
N GLY A 127 -19.19 -6.20 13.46
CA GLY A 127 -18.97 -6.24 14.91
C GLY A 127 -19.11 -4.87 15.60
N ARG A 128 -19.29 -3.78 14.83
CA ARG A 128 -19.55 -2.43 15.35
C ARG A 128 -20.78 -1.83 14.68
N GLU A 129 -21.81 -1.54 15.47
CA GLU A 129 -23.00 -0.76 15.08
C GLU A 129 -22.81 0.75 15.28
N ARG A 130 -21.57 1.24 15.45
CA ARG A 130 -21.33 2.66 15.69
C ARG A 130 -21.42 3.44 14.39
N GLU A 131 -22.06 4.61 14.45
CA GLU A 131 -21.95 5.61 13.39
C GLU A 131 -20.48 5.87 13.09
N ILE A 132 -20.14 5.79 11.81
CA ILE A 132 -18.78 5.76 11.26
C ILE A 132 -17.93 6.96 11.71
N ILE A 133 -18.56 8.12 11.89
CA ILE A 133 -17.91 9.38 12.32
C ILE A 133 -17.56 9.39 13.81
N ASN A 134 -18.16 8.51 14.63
CA ASN A 134 -17.97 8.43 16.07
C ASN A 134 -16.89 7.41 16.49
N SER A 135 -16.07 6.90 15.56
CA SER A 135 -14.92 6.05 15.90
C SER A 135 -13.82 6.90 16.59
N GLU A 136 -13.36 6.47 17.76
CA GLU A 136 -12.28 7.14 18.50
C GLU A 136 -10.96 7.19 17.71
N ASN A 137 -10.74 6.23 16.81
CA ASN A 137 -9.60 6.18 15.90
C ASN A 137 -10.08 6.00 14.46
N ILE A 138 -9.50 6.75 13.53
CA ILE A 138 -9.75 6.68 12.10
C ILE A 138 -8.40 6.53 11.40
N ILE A 139 -8.26 5.52 10.55
CA ILE A 139 -7.15 5.47 9.59
C ILE A 139 -7.66 6.11 8.29
N LEU A 140 -7.09 7.24 7.87
CA LEU A 140 -7.31 7.76 6.52
C LEU A 140 -6.25 7.12 5.61
N TYR A 141 -6.69 6.28 4.68
CA TYR A 141 -5.83 5.43 3.87
C TYR A 141 -5.67 5.97 2.44
N PHE A 142 -4.42 6.15 2.01
CA PHE A 142 -4.07 6.47 0.61
C PHE A 142 -3.35 5.27 0.01
N HIS A 143 -3.92 4.72 -1.05
CA HIS A 143 -3.43 3.49 -1.64
C HIS A 143 -2.15 3.66 -2.46
N GLY A 144 -1.35 2.61 -2.57
CA GLY A 144 -0.26 2.52 -3.55
C GLY A 144 -0.73 2.17 -4.96
N GLY A 145 0.22 2.02 -5.88
CA GLY A 145 -0.05 1.78 -7.30
C GLY A 145 0.55 2.83 -8.24
N ALA A 146 1.64 3.49 -7.82
CA ALA A 146 2.40 4.46 -8.62
C ALA A 146 1.55 5.61 -9.20
N TYR A 147 0.48 6.02 -8.49
CA TYR A 147 -0.55 6.96 -8.94
C TYR A 147 -1.32 6.54 -10.20
N MET A 148 -1.09 5.34 -10.73
CA MET A 148 -1.70 4.80 -11.95
C MET A 148 -2.81 3.80 -11.68
N SER A 149 -2.76 3.10 -10.55
CA SER A 149 -3.67 2.00 -10.22
C SER A 149 -3.96 1.93 -8.72
N GLY A 150 -4.85 1.01 -8.36
CA GLY A 150 -5.37 0.86 -7.01
C GLY A 150 -6.76 1.48 -6.91
N ASP A 151 -7.60 0.82 -6.11
CA ASP A 151 -8.99 1.18 -5.89
C ASP A 151 -9.48 0.50 -4.59
N ILE A 152 -10.66 0.89 -4.11
CA ILE A 152 -11.28 0.25 -2.95
C ILE A 152 -11.48 -1.27 -3.12
N ASP A 153 -11.74 -1.74 -4.34
CA ASP A 153 -11.95 -3.16 -4.61
C ASP A 153 -10.67 -3.98 -4.37
N SER A 154 -9.52 -3.41 -4.68
CA SER A 154 -8.20 -4.00 -4.45
C SER A 154 -7.80 -3.93 -2.99
N TYR A 155 -8.04 -2.79 -2.32
CA TYR A 155 -7.52 -2.52 -0.98
C TYR A 155 -8.44 -2.93 0.18
N SER A 156 -9.74 -3.10 -0.07
CA SER A 156 -10.71 -3.37 0.99
C SER A 156 -10.39 -4.59 1.86
N GLY A 157 -9.67 -5.60 1.36
CA GLY A 157 -9.21 -6.73 2.18
C GLY A 157 -8.12 -6.37 3.18
N TRP A 158 -7.15 -5.55 2.75
CA TRP A 158 -6.10 -5.01 3.60
C TRP A 158 -6.67 -4.01 4.62
N GLU A 159 -7.49 -3.09 4.16
CA GLU A 159 -8.10 -2.07 5.02
C GLU A 159 -9.07 -2.67 6.03
N CYS A 160 -9.75 -3.78 5.69
CA CYS A 160 -10.54 -4.49 6.67
C CYS A 160 -9.69 -5.08 7.80
N HIS A 161 -8.53 -5.63 7.44
CA HIS A 161 -7.59 -6.16 8.42
C HIS A 161 -7.08 -5.04 9.35
N LEU A 162 -6.75 -3.88 8.78
CA LEU A 162 -6.40 -2.69 9.57
C LEU A 162 -7.54 -2.28 10.51
N SER A 163 -8.78 -2.19 10.01
CA SER A 163 -9.96 -1.90 10.83
C SER A 163 -10.09 -2.86 12.01
N GLN A 164 -9.84 -4.16 11.79
CA GLN A 164 -9.87 -5.18 12.81
C GLN A 164 -8.73 -5.03 13.84
N VAL A 165 -7.48 -4.93 13.38
CA VAL A 165 -6.28 -4.94 14.23
C VAL A 165 -6.13 -3.67 15.06
N PHE A 166 -6.43 -2.52 14.47
CA PHE A 166 -6.33 -1.21 15.13
C PHE A 166 -7.61 -0.81 15.87
N ASN A 167 -8.63 -1.68 15.84
CA ASN A 167 -9.95 -1.40 16.39
C ASN A 167 -10.51 -0.02 15.95
N CYS A 168 -10.34 0.33 14.67
CA CYS A 168 -10.67 1.64 14.11
C CYS A 168 -11.59 1.54 12.88
N SER A 169 -12.13 2.66 12.42
CA SER A 169 -12.68 2.78 11.07
C SER A 169 -11.56 3.14 10.10
N VAL A 170 -11.61 2.63 8.87
CA VAL A 170 -10.69 3.04 7.80
C VAL A 170 -11.48 3.84 6.78
N LEU A 171 -10.99 5.00 6.38
CA LEU A 171 -11.51 5.79 5.27
C LEU A 171 -10.52 5.69 4.12
N HIS A 172 -10.89 4.97 3.06
CA HIS A 172 -10.16 4.94 1.81
C HIS A 172 -10.44 6.21 1.02
N LEU A 173 -9.40 6.87 0.51
CA LEU A 173 -9.54 7.92 -0.49
C LEU A 173 -9.38 7.31 -1.89
N GLU A 174 -10.42 7.44 -2.71
CA GLU A 174 -10.38 7.07 -4.13
C GLU A 174 -9.90 8.29 -4.94
N TYR A 175 -8.60 8.58 -4.84
CA TYR A 175 -8.01 9.77 -5.47
C TYR A 175 -7.86 9.61 -6.98
N ARG A 176 -7.85 10.74 -7.70
CA ARG A 176 -7.70 10.76 -9.15
C ARG A 176 -6.33 10.24 -9.59
N LEU A 177 -6.33 9.38 -10.60
CA LEU A 177 -5.15 8.66 -11.10
C LEU A 177 -4.62 9.23 -12.42
N VAL A 178 -3.35 8.95 -12.70
CA VAL A 178 -2.69 9.26 -13.97
C VAL A 178 -2.98 8.16 -15.00
N PRO A 179 -3.01 8.47 -16.31
CA PRO A 179 -2.60 9.73 -16.94
C PRO A 179 -3.71 10.79 -17.02
N GLU A 180 -4.95 10.47 -16.63
CA GLU A 180 -6.09 11.38 -16.73
C GLU A 180 -5.91 12.62 -15.84
N PHE A 181 -5.33 12.43 -14.66
CA PHE A 181 -5.13 13.48 -13.66
C PHE A 181 -3.72 13.41 -13.07
N PRO A 182 -2.72 14.02 -13.73
CA PRO A 182 -1.35 14.10 -13.23
C PRO A 182 -1.27 14.75 -11.83
N LEU A 183 -0.15 14.54 -11.13
CA LEU A 183 0.09 15.32 -9.91
C LEU A 183 0.11 16.83 -10.25
N PRO A 184 -0.41 17.69 -9.35
CA PRO A 184 -0.79 17.42 -7.97
C PRO A 184 -2.27 17.02 -7.75
N ALA A 185 -3.01 16.52 -8.76
CA ALA A 185 -4.44 16.24 -8.60
C ALA A 185 -4.80 15.31 -7.42
N ALA A 186 -4.00 14.27 -7.16
CA ALA A 186 -4.18 13.42 -5.98
C ALA A 186 -3.91 14.17 -4.65
N VAL A 187 -2.97 15.12 -4.64
CA VAL A 187 -2.72 15.99 -3.48
C VAL A 187 -3.93 16.89 -3.24
N ASP A 188 -4.50 17.47 -4.29
CA ASP A 188 -5.72 18.28 -4.18
C ASP A 188 -6.88 17.47 -3.60
N ASP A 189 -7.06 16.21 -4.03
CA ASP A 189 -8.11 15.32 -3.53
C ASP A 189 -7.90 14.98 -2.05
N SER A 190 -6.66 14.66 -1.66
CA SER A 190 -6.33 14.35 -0.27
C SER A 190 -6.56 15.52 0.68
N VAL A 191 -6.13 16.73 0.29
CA VAL A 191 -6.33 17.94 1.10
C VAL A 191 -7.81 18.31 1.17
N ALA A 192 -8.54 18.23 0.05
CA ALA A 192 -9.96 18.55 0.03
C ALA A 192 -10.81 17.56 0.85
N LEU A 193 -10.50 16.27 0.81
CA LEU A 193 -11.11 15.28 1.71
C LEU A 193 -10.82 15.61 3.17
N TYR A 194 -9.56 15.89 3.51
CA TYR A 194 -9.14 16.21 4.87
C TYR A 194 -9.84 17.47 5.41
N GLU A 195 -9.90 18.54 4.62
CA GLU A 195 -10.65 19.76 4.94
C GLU A 195 -12.15 19.49 5.11
N ALA A 196 -12.74 18.62 4.28
CA ALA A 196 -14.15 18.24 4.40
C ALA A 196 -14.43 17.51 5.72
N LEU A 197 -13.52 16.64 6.16
CA LEU A 197 -13.60 15.99 7.48
C LEU A 197 -13.50 17.01 8.62
N LEU A 198 -12.55 17.93 8.56
CA LEU A 198 -12.40 19.01 9.55
C LEU A 198 -13.63 19.94 9.62
N LYS A 199 -14.30 20.17 8.49
CA LYS A 199 -15.55 20.96 8.47
C LYS A 199 -16.71 20.25 9.18
N GLN A 200 -16.74 18.91 9.14
CA GLN A 200 -17.75 18.12 9.84
C GLN A 200 -17.46 18.05 11.35
N ASP A 201 -16.19 17.89 11.72
CA ASP A 201 -15.71 17.91 13.10
C ASP A 201 -14.31 18.51 13.14
N SER A 202 -14.17 19.72 13.70
CA SER A 202 -12.90 20.43 13.78
C SER A 202 -11.84 19.73 14.64
N SER A 203 -12.27 18.81 15.52
CA SER A 203 -11.39 18.02 16.38
C SER A 203 -10.96 16.68 15.76
N ILE A 204 -11.51 16.30 14.60
CA ILE A 204 -11.30 14.97 13.98
C ILE A 204 -9.82 14.68 13.69
N HIS A 205 -9.00 15.70 13.45
CA HIS A 205 -7.54 15.54 13.24
C HIS A 205 -6.86 14.78 14.38
N LYS A 206 -7.34 14.92 15.62
CA LYS A 206 -6.84 14.20 16.79
C LYS A 206 -7.19 12.72 16.79
N ARG A 207 -8.14 12.29 15.96
CA ARG A 207 -8.57 10.89 15.80
C ARG A 207 -8.00 10.25 14.53
N ILE A 208 -7.48 11.06 13.61
CA ILE A 208 -6.95 10.57 12.32
C ILE A 208 -5.50 10.14 12.47
N ILE A 209 -5.22 8.94 11.97
CA ILE A 209 -3.91 8.42 11.65
C ILE A 209 -3.86 8.32 10.13
N GLY A 210 -2.92 9.03 9.50
CA GLY A 210 -2.70 8.85 8.08
C GLY A 210 -1.97 7.52 7.84
N MET A 211 -2.39 6.75 6.85
CA MET A 211 -1.65 5.57 6.42
C MET A 211 -1.64 5.48 4.91
N GLY A 212 -0.51 5.07 4.32
CA GLY A 212 -0.47 4.76 2.91
C GLY A 212 0.77 3.98 2.53
N ASP A 213 0.71 3.31 1.39
CA ASP A 213 1.77 2.46 0.89
C ASP A 213 2.30 2.95 -0.46
N SER A 214 3.60 2.80 -0.72
CA SER A 214 4.21 3.16 -2.00
C SER A 214 3.90 4.61 -2.38
N ALA A 215 3.27 4.85 -3.53
CA ALA A 215 2.75 6.15 -3.95
C ALA A 215 1.79 6.80 -2.93
N GLY A 216 0.96 6.02 -2.22
CA GLY A 216 0.06 6.53 -1.19
C GLY A 216 0.78 6.98 0.08
N GLY A 217 1.91 6.34 0.41
CA GLY A 217 2.81 6.79 1.47
C GLY A 217 3.47 8.12 1.11
N GLY A 218 3.95 8.25 -0.14
CA GLY A 218 4.44 9.52 -0.69
C GLY A 218 3.37 10.61 -0.74
N LEU A 219 2.15 10.24 -1.14
CA LEU A 219 1.01 11.15 -1.18
C LEU A 219 0.73 11.74 0.20
N TRP A 220 0.78 10.94 1.26
CA TRP A 220 0.61 11.45 2.63
C TRP A 220 1.64 12.51 3.01
N LEU A 221 2.91 12.34 2.61
CA LEU A 221 3.95 13.34 2.88
C LEU A 221 3.70 14.63 2.09
N LEU A 222 3.26 14.52 0.82
CA LEU A 222 2.84 15.69 0.03
C LEU A 222 1.62 16.39 0.65
N THR A 223 0.63 15.62 1.13
CA THR A 223 -0.55 16.14 1.83
C THR A 223 -0.13 16.88 3.09
N LEU A 224 0.76 16.32 3.92
CA LEU A 224 1.27 16.99 5.13
C LEU A 224 1.95 18.33 4.81
N GLN A 225 2.80 18.39 3.78
CA GLN A 225 3.40 19.65 3.32
C GLN A 225 2.33 20.67 2.94
N ALA A 226 1.30 20.24 2.21
CA ALA A 226 0.19 21.12 1.84
C ALA A 226 -0.63 21.58 3.05
N LEU A 227 -0.90 20.72 4.03
CA LEU A 227 -1.63 21.06 5.26
C LEU A 227 -0.85 22.07 6.10
N VAL A 228 0.46 21.83 6.32
CA VAL A 228 1.34 22.73 7.08
C VAL A 228 1.42 24.10 6.40
N ASN A 229 1.65 24.14 5.08
CA ASN A 229 1.73 25.40 4.32
C ASN A 229 0.42 26.21 4.38
N LYS A 230 -0.72 25.54 4.52
CA LYS A 230 -2.04 26.17 4.67
C LYS A 230 -2.42 26.46 6.13
N ALA A 231 -1.54 26.17 7.09
CA ALA A 231 -1.82 26.24 8.53
C ALA A 231 -3.06 25.44 8.96
N ILE A 232 -3.30 24.30 8.32
CA ILE A 232 -4.37 23.36 8.66
C ILE A 232 -3.82 22.37 9.70
N PRO A 233 -4.56 22.05 10.79
CA PRO A 233 -4.13 21.05 11.76
C PRO A 233 -3.79 19.71 11.09
N VAL A 234 -2.62 19.15 11.40
CA VAL A 234 -2.17 17.85 10.88
C VAL A 234 -2.79 16.68 11.67
N PRO A 235 -2.86 15.45 11.10
CA PRO A 235 -3.33 14.27 11.83
C PRO A 235 -2.43 13.93 13.03
N ARG A 236 -2.93 13.05 13.91
CA ARG A 236 -2.22 12.62 15.14
C ARG A 236 -0.89 11.91 14.86
N GLY A 237 -0.78 11.26 13.69
CA GLY A 237 0.43 10.60 13.20
C GLY A 237 0.25 10.08 11.78
N VAL A 238 1.35 9.72 11.12
CA VAL A 238 1.33 9.13 9.77
C VAL A 238 2.19 7.86 9.70
N ILE A 239 1.66 6.82 9.06
CA ILE A 239 2.36 5.56 8.79
C ILE A 239 2.55 5.44 7.27
N ALA A 240 3.80 5.53 6.83
CA ALA A 240 4.16 5.44 5.43
C ALA A 240 4.91 4.12 5.17
N ILE A 241 4.27 3.22 4.41
CA ILE A 241 4.78 1.89 4.09
C ILE A 241 5.50 1.95 2.75
N SER A 242 6.81 1.75 2.74
CA SER A 242 7.64 1.80 1.54
C SER A 242 7.38 3.03 0.66
N PRO A 243 7.32 4.27 1.22
CA PRO A 243 6.86 5.44 0.48
C PRO A 243 7.72 5.76 -0.74
N TRP A 244 7.07 6.10 -1.85
CA TRP A 244 7.75 6.65 -3.03
C TRP A 244 7.78 8.18 -2.93
N THR A 245 8.98 8.75 -2.83
CA THR A 245 9.17 10.15 -2.43
C THR A 245 10.15 10.93 -3.29
N ASP A 246 10.91 10.22 -4.14
CA ASP A 246 11.87 10.79 -5.05
C ASP A 246 11.61 10.32 -6.50
N LEU A 247 11.09 11.21 -7.33
CA LEU A 247 10.92 10.97 -8.77
C LEU A 247 12.21 11.14 -9.58
N THR A 248 13.33 11.52 -8.97
CA THR A 248 14.64 11.61 -9.64
C THR A 248 15.48 10.34 -9.57
N PHE A 249 15.08 9.40 -8.70
CA PHE A 249 15.84 8.19 -8.36
C PHE A 249 17.27 8.50 -7.87
N SER A 250 17.44 9.56 -7.09
CA SER A 250 18.74 9.99 -6.56
C SER A 250 19.30 9.05 -5.49
N GLY A 251 18.45 8.23 -4.87
CA GLY A 251 18.85 7.24 -3.86
C GLY A 251 19.70 6.09 -4.41
N PRO A 252 20.76 5.64 -3.70
CA PRO A 252 21.63 4.56 -4.17
C PRO A 252 20.92 3.20 -4.36
N SER A 253 19.81 2.96 -3.65
CA SER A 253 19.04 1.71 -3.75
C SER A 253 18.43 1.47 -5.13
N TYR A 254 18.12 2.53 -5.89
CA TYR A 254 17.59 2.37 -7.25
C TYR A 254 18.57 1.66 -8.18
N THR A 255 19.88 1.84 -7.97
CA THR A 255 20.91 1.11 -8.70
C THR A 255 21.24 -0.22 -8.02
N LYS A 256 21.50 -0.19 -6.70
CA LYS A 256 21.90 -1.37 -5.90
C LYS A 256 20.86 -2.50 -5.95
N ASN A 257 19.58 -2.15 -5.88
CA ASN A 257 18.48 -3.10 -5.76
C ASN A 257 17.73 -3.32 -7.10
N LYS A 258 18.25 -2.78 -8.21
CA LYS A 258 17.62 -2.84 -9.55
C LYS A 258 17.13 -4.25 -9.93
N ASP A 259 17.95 -5.26 -9.66
CA ASP A 259 17.66 -6.67 -9.97
C ASP A 259 17.18 -7.46 -8.74
N LEU A 260 17.26 -6.87 -7.54
CA LEU A 260 16.85 -7.50 -6.30
C LEU A 260 15.34 -7.39 -6.08
N ASP A 261 14.72 -6.26 -6.46
CA ASP A 261 13.30 -6.02 -6.22
C ASP A 261 12.41 -7.03 -6.96
N ALA A 262 11.66 -7.79 -6.16
CA ALA A 262 10.78 -8.86 -6.63
C ALA A 262 9.45 -8.33 -7.17
N MET A 263 9.10 -7.07 -6.90
CA MET A 263 7.82 -6.46 -7.24
C MET A 263 7.96 -5.29 -8.19
N LEU A 264 8.84 -4.35 -7.88
CA LEU A 264 9.10 -3.18 -8.72
C LEU A 264 10.18 -3.50 -9.75
N LYS A 265 10.06 -2.87 -10.92
CA LYS A 265 11.10 -2.90 -11.95
C LYS A 265 11.50 -1.48 -12.27
N TYR A 266 12.81 -1.22 -12.24
CA TYR A 266 13.37 0.11 -12.43
C TYR A 266 12.82 0.79 -13.68
N ASP A 267 12.84 0.09 -14.83
CA ASP A 267 12.44 0.69 -16.10
C ASP A 267 10.94 1.03 -16.12
N ARG A 268 10.08 0.19 -15.52
CA ARG A 268 8.64 0.48 -15.37
C ARG A 268 8.37 1.65 -14.44
N LEU A 269 9.06 1.70 -13.29
CA LEU A 269 8.92 2.82 -12.36
C LEU A 269 9.43 4.12 -13.01
N SER A 270 10.54 4.05 -13.75
CA SER A 270 11.08 5.18 -14.51
C SER A 270 10.09 5.69 -15.55
N TRP A 271 9.44 4.78 -16.29
CA TRP A 271 8.40 5.14 -17.25
C TRP A 271 7.19 5.81 -16.57
N SER A 272 6.83 5.37 -15.36
CA SER A 272 5.69 5.94 -14.63
C SER A 272 5.88 7.41 -14.23
N ILE A 273 7.13 7.88 -14.04
CA ILE A 273 7.43 9.29 -13.73
C ILE A 273 6.85 10.21 -14.81
N GLU A 274 7.00 9.86 -16.08
CA GLU A 274 6.46 10.68 -17.17
C GLU A 274 4.94 10.84 -17.02
N GLN A 275 4.23 9.79 -16.64
CA GLN A 275 2.78 9.80 -16.48
C GLN A 275 2.35 10.59 -15.24
N VAL A 276 3.09 10.42 -14.14
CA VAL A 276 2.91 11.16 -12.88
C VAL A 276 3.01 12.67 -13.11
N LEU A 277 3.94 13.11 -13.97
CA LEU A 277 4.19 14.52 -14.29
C LEU A 277 3.35 15.06 -15.47
N GLY A 278 2.49 14.24 -16.09
CA GLY A 278 1.58 14.66 -17.16
C GLY A 278 2.11 14.54 -18.58
N GLY A 279 3.11 13.71 -18.81
CA GLY A 279 3.71 13.46 -20.12
C GLY A 279 4.81 14.46 -20.48
N LYS A 280 5.69 14.09 -21.42
CA LYS A 280 6.80 14.95 -21.91
C LYS A 280 6.38 16.38 -22.22
N LYS A 281 5.22 16.57 -22.85
CA LYS A 281 4.73 17.89 -23.25
C LYS A 281 4.39 18.80 -22.06
N LEU A 282 3.81 18.26 -20.99
CA LEU A 282 3.50 19.05 -19.77
C LEU A 282 4.75 19.27 -18.91
N ILE A 283 5.69 18.31 -18.91
CA ILE A 283 7.01 18.50 -18.27
C ILE A 283 7.76 19.66 -18.92
N GLU A 284 7.88 19.67 -20.25
CA GLU A 284 8.54 20.74 -21.01
C GLU A 284 7.86 22.10 -20.80
N ALA A 285 6.52 22.12 -20.78
CA ALA A 285 5.76 23.36 -20.61
C ALA A 285 5.84 23.93 -19.18
N SER A 286 5.84 23.08 -18.15
CA SER A 286 5.81 23.51 -16.75
C SER A 286 7.17 23.99 -16.24
N LYS A 287 8.28 23.57 -16.86
CA LYS A 287 9.67 23.74 -16.37
C LYS A 287 9.91 23.17 -14.98
N LEU A 288 8.95 22.42 -14.43
CA LEU A 288 9.07 21.79 -13.12
C LEU A 288 9.89 20.52 -13.28
N GLN A 289 10.89 20.37 -12.41
CA GLN A 289 11.77 19.22 -12.40
C GLN A 289 11.20 18.13 -11.48
N ALA A 290 11.63 16.89 -11.69
CA ALA A 290 11.19 15.75 -10.88
C ALA A 290 11.57 15.89 -9.39
N ASN A 291 12.57 16.70 -9.03
CA ASN A 291 12.89 17.03 -7.64
C ASN A 291 12.01 18.14 -7.03
N ASN A 292 11.00 18.65 -7.75
CA ASN A 292 10.14 19.68 -7.20
C ASN A 292 9.30 19.11 -6.04
N PRO A 293 9.24 19.78 -4.88
CA PRO A 293 8.53 19.28 -3.70
C PRO A 293 7.02 19.08 -3.89
N ILE A 294 6.40 19.63 -4.95
CA ILE A 294 4.99 19.35 -5.24
C ILE A 294 4.76 17.94 -5.81
N PHE A 295 5.83 17.25 -6.23
CA PHE A 295 5.79 15.89 -6.78
C PHE A 295 6.62 14.90 -5.96
N SER A 296 7.77 15.36 -5.45
CA SER A 296 8.74 14.55 -4.71
C SER A 296 8.86 15.10 -3.29
N PRO A 297 8.07 14.60 -2.33
CA PRO A 297 8.05 15.13 -0.97
C PRO A 297 9.42 15.07 -0.27
N LEU A 298 10.32 14.19 -0.73
CA LEU A 298 11.69 14.12 -0.21
C LEU A 298 12.41 15.47 -0.28
N PHE A 299 12.14 16.31 -1.28
CA PHE A 299 12.82 17.61 -1.45
C PHE A 299 12.08 18.79 -0.79
N GLY A 300 10.97 18.54 -0.11
CA GLY A 300 10.23 19.57 0.63
C GLY A 300 10.66 19.68 2.09
N SER A 301 10.03 20.61 2.82
CA SER A 301 10.20 20.74 4.27
C SER A 301 9.40 19.65 5.00
N PHE A 302 9.92 19.20 6.13
CA PHE A 302 9.28 18.29 7.09
C PHE A 302 8.88 19.03 8.38
N ASP A 303 9.10 20.34 8.45
CA ASP A 303 8.77 21.15 9.62
C ASP A 303 7.26 21.09 9.92
N GLY A 304 6.90 20.95 11.19
CA GLY A 304 5.51 20.89 11.62
C GLY A 304 4.78 19.58 11.30
N PHE A 305 5.48 18.56 10.79
CA PHE A 305 4.90 17.23 10.62
C PHE A 305 4.55 16.59 11.98
N PRO A 306 3.49 15.74 12.02
CA PRO A 306 3.22 14.91 13.18
C PRO A 306 4.23 13.75 13.27
N PRO A 307 4.20 12.95 14.35
CA PRO A 307 5.01 11.73 14.42
C PRO A 307 4.81 10.83 13.18
N ILE A 308 5.89 10.28 12.65
CA ILE A 308 5.86 9.41 11.48
C ILE A 308 6.44 8.03 11.76
N TYR A 309 5.82 7.00 11.20
CA TYR A 309 6.32 5.63 11.17
C TYR A 309 6.60 5.22 9.73
N LEU A 310 7.84 4.87 9.44
CA LEU A 310 8.28 4.45 8.11
C LEU A 310 8.61 2.97 8.16
N THR A 311 8.16 2.21 7.16
CA THR A 311 8.65 0.85 6.93
C THR A 311 9.26 0.74 5.56
N VAL A 312 10.30 -0.07 5.43
CA VAL A 312 10.88 -0.40 4.13
C VAL A 312 11.66 -1.70 4.19
N GLY A 313 11.64 -2.47 3.12
CA GLY A 313 12.48 -3.64 2.93
C GLY A 313 13.81 -3.28 2.25
N THR A 314 14.91 -3.95 2.61
CA THR A 314 16.20 -3.73 1.91
C THR A 314 16.25 -4.43 0.54
N GLY A 315 15.22 -5.18 0.17
CA GLY A 315 15.02 -5.72 -1.18
C GLY A 315 14.36 -4.74 -2.14
N GLU A 316 14.08 -3.50 -1.72
CA GLU A 316 13.28 -2.54 -2.48
C GLU A 316 14.11 -1.55 -3.29
N LEU A 317 13.60 -1.13 -4.46
CA LEU A 317 14.12 0.07 -5.14
C LEU A 317 14.00 1.31 -4.24
N LEU A 318 12.93 1.40 -3.44
CA LEU A 318 12.57 2.54 -2.59
C LEU A 318 13.22 2.52 -1.19
N GLU A 319 14.20 1.64 -0.95
CA GLU A 319 14.96 1.58 0.32
C GLU A 319 15.51 2.96 0.71
N SER A 320 16.15 3.66 -0.24
CA SER A 320 16.77 4.97 0.01
C SER A 320 15.75 6.05 0.29
N ASP A 321 14.59 6.06 -0.40
CA ASP A 321 13.52 7.03 -0.17
C ASP A 321 13.12 7.06 1.31
N SER A 322 12.86 5.88 1.89
CA SER A 322 12.41 5.78 3.27
C SER A 322 13.51 6.16 4.27
N ILE A 323 14.77 5.79 4.00
CA ILE A 323 15.91 6.17 4.84
C ILE A 323 16.12 7.69 4.81
N MET A 324 16.11 8.30 3.62
CA MET A 324 16.34 9.73 3.46
C MET A 324 15.19 10.57 4.02
N VAL A 325 13.93 10.11 3.89
CA VAL A 325 12.78 10.74 4.56
C VAL A 325 12.93 10.68 6.07
N HIS A 326 13.35 9.54 6.62
CA HIS A 326 13.59 9.41 8.05
C HIS A 326 14.67 10.41 8.51
N GLU A 327 15.80 10.49 7.81
CA GLU A 327 16.88 11.44 8.12
C GLU A 327 16.38 12.90 8.09
N LYS A 328 15.69 13.31 7.03
CA LYS A 328 15.14 14.67 6.91
C LYS A 328 14.09 15.00 7.97
N ALA A 329 13.23 14.05 8.31
CA ALA A 329 12.26 14.23 9.37
C ALA A 329 12.96 14.42 10.73
N LYS A 330 14.03 13.64 11.00
CA LYS A 330 14.86 13.81 12.22
C LYS A 330 15.56 15.17 12.25
N GLU A 331 16.09 15.64 11.13
CA GLU A 331 16.70 16.97 11.00
C GLU A 331 15.68 18.10 11.30
N ALA A 332 14.43 17.93 10.84
CA ALA A 332 13.30 18.82 11.14
C ALA A 332 12.70 18.62 12.55
N GLN A 333 13.39 17.87 13.43
CA GLN A 333 12.96 17.59 14.80
C GLN A 333 11.62 16.85 14.94
N VAL A 334 11.20 16.13 13.90
CA VAL A 334 10.01 15.27 13.91
C VAL A 334 10.33 13.95 14.64
N ASP A 335 9.37 13.42 15.41
CA ASP A 335 9.45 12.06 15.94
C ASP A 335 9.24 11.04 14.82
N ALA A 336 10.34 10.65 14.18
CA ALA A 336 10.36 9.65 13.12
C ALA A 336 10.87 8.30 13.65
N THR A 337 10.10 7.25 13.42
CA THR A 337 10.50 5.85 13.60
C THR A 337 10.71 5.21 12.23
N LEU A 338 11.82 4.51 12.01
CA LEU A 338 12.07 3.72 10.80
C LEU A 338 12.25 2.24 11.18
N GLU A 339 11.43 1.38 10.59
CA GLU A 339 11.58 -0.08 10.66
C GLU A 339 12.06 -0.62 9.32
N VAL A 340 13.27 -1.19 9.30
CA VAL A 340 13.89 -1.77 8.11
C VAL A 340 13.76 -3.29 8.13
N GLY A 341 13.02 -3.83 7.18
CA GLY A 341 12.88 -5.26 6.92
C GLY A 341 14.03 -5.81 6.08
N GLU A 342 15.00 -6.46 6.71
CA GLU A 342 16.15 -7.01 5.99
C GLU A 342 15.71 -8.01 4.91
N HIS A 343 16.09 -7.75 3.65
CA HIS A 343 15.76 -8.50 2.44
C HIS A 343 14.26 -8.59 2.07
N LEU A 344 13.40 -7.89 2.81
CA LEU A 344 11.97 -7.91 2.55
C LEU A 344 11.63 -7.12 1.28
N ALA A 345 10.55 -7.53 0.62
CA ALA A 345 10.10 -6.98 -0.66
C ALA A 345 9.29 -5.69 -0.47
N HIS A 346 8.99 -5.03 -1.58
CA HIS A 346 8.15 -3.83 -1.60
C HIS A 346 6.82 -4.04 -0.87
N VAL A 347 6.45 -3.07 -0.02
CA VAL A 347 5.21 -3.06 0.78
C VAL A 347 4.98 -4.34 1.60
N TYR A 348 6.06 -5.00 2.05
CA TYR A 348 5.96 -6.30 2.72
C TYR A 348 4.93 -6.39 3.87
N PRO A 349 4.66 -5.35 4.70
CA PRO A 349 3.70 -5.47 5.81
C PRO A 349 2.29 -5.82 5.34
N ILE A 350 1.90 -5.40 4.14
CA ILE A 350 0.58 -5.67 3.56
C ILE A 350 0.35 -7.19 3.44
N PHE A 351 1.40 -7.99 3.21
CA PHE A 351 1.29 -9.45 3.00
C PHE A 351 1.24 -10.29 4.28
N TYR A 352 0.60 -9.77 5.33
CA TYR A 352 0.48 -10.37 6.67
C TYR A 352 -0.03 -11.82 6.70
N LEU A 353 -0.84 -12.21 5.71
CA LEU A 353 -1.35 -13.57 5.60
C LEU A 353 -0.23 -14.58 5.31
N TYR A 354 0.87 -14.17 4.71
CA TYR A 354 1.83 -15.06 4.10
C TYR A 354 3.01 -15.40 5.01
N PHE A 355 3.59 -14.43 5.73
CA PHE A 355 4.84 -14.66 6.46
C PHE A 355 4.89 -13.88 7.79
N PRO A 356 5.65 -14.38 8.79
CA PRO A 356 5.66 -13.81 10.14
C PRO A 356 6.25 -12.39 10.21
N GLU A 357 7.21 -12.05 9.35
CA GLU A 357 7.87 -10.74 9.35
C GLU A 357 6.86 -9.61 9.07
N ALA A 358 5.93 -9.79 8.12
CA ALA A 358 4.85 -8.84 7.88
C ALA A 358 3.92 -8.68 9.09
N ARG A 359 3.56 -9.79 9.76
CA ARG A 359 2.71 -9.75 10.96
C ARG A 359 3.40 -9.04 12.12
N GLN A 360 4.70 -9.26 12.29
CA GLN A 360 5.50 -8.61 13.32
C GLN A 360 5.53 -7.10 13.10
N THR A 361 5.76 -6.64 11.87
CA THR A 361 5.75 -5.20 11.56
C THR A 361 4.38 -4.57 11.80
N ILE A 362 3.28 -5.24 11.45
CA ILE A 362 1.94 -4.73 11.79
C ILE A 362 1.75 -4.60 13.30
N GLU A 363 2.21 -5.57 14.08
CA GLU A 363 2.15 -5.47 15.54
C GLU A 363 3.02 -4.32 16.07
N ASN A 364 4.22 -4.10 15.51
CA ASN A 364 5.07 -2.97 15.88
C ASN A 364 4.39 -1.63 15.58
N ILE A 365 3.76 -1.50 14.40
CA ILE A 365 2.96 -0.32 14.04
C ILE A 365 1.80 -0.14 15.03
N ARG A 366 1.09 -1.23 15.39
CA ARG A 366 0.01 -1.18 16.38
C ARG A 366 0.51 -0.69 17.73
N GLN A 367 1.64 -1.18 18.20
CA GLN A 367 2.26 -0.71 19.45
C GLN A 367 2.67 0.75 19.38
N TRP A 368 3.20 1.19 18.24
CA TRP A 368 3.52 2.61 18.02
C TRP A 368 2.28 3.49 18.09
N VAL A 369 1.19 3.08 17.44
CA VAL A 369 -0.12 3.77 17.50
C VAL A 369 -0.72 3.79 18.89
N MET A 370 -0.48 2.78 19.73
CA MET A 370 -1.05 2.76 21.09
C MET A 370 -0.23 3.59 22.09
N ASN A 371 1.08 3.71 21.87
CA ASN A 371 2.02 4.26 22.85
C ASN A 371 2.43 5.71 22.57
N LYS A 372 2.48 6.13 21.31
CA LYS A 372 3.07 7.43 20.91
C LYS A 372 2.08 8.39 20.32
N VAL A 373 1.31 7.88 19.36
CA VAL A 373 0.18 8.58 18.80
C VAL A 373 -0.87 8.40 19.85
#